data_AF-A0A438CZE7-F1
#
_entry.id   AF-A0A438CZE7-F1
#
_cell.length_a   1.000
_cell.length_b   1.000
_cell.length_c   1.000
_cell.angle_alpha   90.00
_cell.angle_beta   90.00
_cell.angle_gamma   90.00
#
_symmetry.space_group_name_H-M   'P 1'
#
loop_
_entity.id
_entity.type
_entity.pdbx_description
1 polymer ?
#
loop_
_entity_poly.entity_id
_entity_poly.type
_entity_poly.pdbx_seq_one_letter_code
_entity_poly.pdbx_strand_id
1 'polypeptide(L)'
;MEMIGNLLHVLRDFKPSMEEDSVRWKGGRNGKFRVKEAYRSVTRPNDIGFPARCIWVDSVPTKVAFYAWEATWGRVLTLDRLQKRGWQLPNCCFLCGCEEETVNHILIHCIVVRVLWDIVLGLSGVQWVFQKLFKYLQVPESSKRLVSICSLDKGGDICLRIGVKEDDLVVLLLNAAITLINTYDIDQLENMPRKLSEAFSVYLKELWVKVHNQMLLRNTVKFGQDEHFNLSSIRTNNLAESIFRLSINAGHLTTPFPFEVVKKSIFGTRESSFENFILNHWEVSPLLVRSLSKGLNEQDDVFSSFVQYLNLKKTVSSFVSPLLQGLVSCLPIDSDELNILNFLKTVRNELGCLIIYGQDIRVLRTMGHLKEEVHFFQESSEPCIKAPHFLYIDDILKCEDAYNKGYTIALRGMEFRFESIAAIADGLASLFGQPSVGVNLYLTPPDSQGLARHYDDHCVFVCQLFGTKQWTIVSQPIVSLPRLYEPLDSLHSSKIGNSMAGRTQFLLREGDILYIPRGFPHEACTVAESSGPDETTGFSLHLTLAIEVEPPFE
;
A
#
# COMPACT_ATOMS: atom_id res chain seq x y z
N MET A 1 4.54 -95.95 -4.91
CA MET A 1 3.63 -96.31 -6.03
C MET A 1 2.78 -95.12 -6.47
N GLU A 2 2.24 -94.31 -5.54
CA GLU A 2 1.35 -93.18 -5.84
C GLU A 2 2.01 -92.01 -6.62
N MET A 3 3.27 -91.65 -6.29
CA MET A 3 4.03 -90.62 -7.03
C MET A 3 4.31 -91.00 -8.50
N ILE A 4 4.53 -92.29 -8.79
CA ILE A 4 4.77 -92.77 -10.15
C ILE A 4 3.47 -92.76 -10.95
N GLY A 5 2.34 -93.10 -10.30
CA GLY A 5 1.01 -93.00 -10.89
C GLY A 5 0.65 -91.56 -11.29
N ASN A 6 0.95 -90.58 -10.43
CA ASN A 6 0.73 -89.16 -10.72
C ASN A 6 1.62 -88.65 -11.85
N LEU A 7 2.89 -89.07 -11.89
CA LEU A 7 3.82 -88.72 -12.98
C LEU A 7 3.32 -89.27 -14.33
N LEU A 8 2.89 -90.53 -14.38
CA LEU A 8 2.33 -91.15 -15.59
C LEU A 8 1.00 -90.52 -16.02
N HIS A 9 0.21 -89.99 -15.08
CA HIS A 9 -1.01 -89.27 -15.40
C HIS A 9 -0.73 -87.90 -16.05
N VAL A 10 0.26 -87.14 -15.53
CA VAL A 10 0.69 -85.86 -16.09
C VAL A 10 1.34 -86.02 -17.48
N LEU A 11 2.01 -87.15 -17.72
CA LEU A 11 2.69 -87.43 -18.99
C LEU A 11 1.79 -88.05 -20.07
N ARG A 12 0.53 -88.40 -19.75
CA ARG A 12 -0.37 -89.15 -20.64
C ARG A 12 -0.69 -88.44 -21.96
N ASP A 13 -0.66 -87.11 -21.96
CA ASP A 13 -0.91 -86.25 -23.12
C ASP A 13 0.38 -85.63 -23.69
N PHE A 14 1.54 -85.96 -23.13
CA PHE A 14 2.82 -85.39 -23.53
C PHE A 14 3.48 -86.26 -24.60
N LYS A 15 3.54 -85.76 -25.85
CA LYS A 15 4.34 -86.39 -26.90
C LYS A 15 5.78 -85.88 -26.79
N PRO A 16 6.75 -86.71 -26.38
CA PRO A 16 8.14 -86.30 -26.35
C PRO A 16 8.60 -85.94 -27.76
N SER A 17 9.17 -84.74 -27.89
CA SER A 17 9.89 -84.27 -29.07
C SER A 17 11.32 -84.83 -29.01
N MET A 18 11.95 -85.05 -30.16
CA MET A 18 13.39 -85.38 -30.23
C MET A 18 14.28 -84.14 -30.06
N GLU A 19 13.69 -82.97 -29.78
CA GLU A 19 14.41 -81.74 -29.44
C GLU A 19 15.00 -81.82 -28.03
N GLU A 20 16.20 -81.25 -27.84
CA GLU A 20 16.84 -81.17 -26.51
C GLU A 20 16.02 -80.30 -25.54
N ASP A 21 15.99 -80.70 -24.27
CA ASP A 21 15.32 -79.94 -23.22
C ASP A 21 15.90 -78.52 -23.08
N SER A 22 15.01 -77.53 -23.00
CA SER A 22 15.40 -76.12 -22.84
C SER A 22 14.69 -75.46 -21.66
N VAL A 23 15.44 -74.72 -20.85
CA VAL A 23 14.89 -73.93 -19.74
C VAL A 23 14.12 -72.74 -20.30
N ARG A 24 12.81 -72.71 -20.08
CA ARG A 24 11.94 -71.61 -20.49
C ARG A 24 11.46 -70.81 -19.29
N TRP A 25 11.64 -69.49 -19.36
CA TRP A 25 11.11 -68.57 -18.38
C TRP A 25 9.62 -68.27 -18.64
N LYS A 26 8.78 -68.52 -17.64
CA LYS A 26 7.34 -68.22 -17.68
C LYS A 26 7.00 -66.72 -17.72
N GLY A 27 7.95 -65.83 -17.36
CA GLY A 27 7.70 -64.40 -17.18
C GLY A 27 7.79 -63.53 -18.45
N GLY A 28 8.06 -64.12 -19.62
CA GLY A 28 8.25 -63.39 -20.88
C GLY A 28 7.59 -64.09 -22.07
N ARG A 29 7.31 -63.36 -23.16
CA ARG A 29 6.56 -63.88 -24.33
C ARG A 29 7.31 -64.97 -25.12
N ASN A 30 8.64 -65.05 -24.96
CA ASN A 30 9.52 -65.87 -25.81
C ASN A 30 10.29 -66.93 -25.01
N GLY A 31 9.95 -67.17 -23.75
CA GLY A 31 10.60 -68.18 -22.90
C GLY A 31 12.06 -67.87 -22.51
N LYS A 32 12.63 -66.71 -22.91
CA LYS A 32 14.02 -66.33 -22.60
C LYS A 32 14.07 -65.36 -21.43
N PHE A 33 14.90 -65.65 -20.42
CA PHE A 33 15.09 -64.75 -19.28
C PHE A 33 15.66 -63.39 -19.69
N ARG A 34 15.03 -62.30 -19.21
CA ARG A 34 15.49 -60.92 -19.38
C ARG A 34 15.32 -60.15 -18.08
N VAL A 35 16.41 -59.59 -17.56
CA VAL A 35 16.42 -58.80 -16.31
C VAL A 35 15.34 -57.71 -16.30
N LYS A 36 15.12 -57.03 -17.44
CA LYS A 36 14.08 -55.99 -17.61
C LYS A 36 12.66 -56.51 -17.37
N GLU A 37 12.34 -57.70 -17.85
CA GLU A 37 11.02 -58.31 -17.64
C GLU A 37 10.86 -58.81 -16.21
N ALA A 38 11.95 -59.27 -15.57
CA ALA A 38 11.93 -59.77 -14.20
C ALA A 38 11.69 -58.62 -13.22
N TYR A 39 12.41 -57.50 -13.42
CA TYR A 39 12.17 -56.25 -12.71
C TYR A 39 10.73 -55.77 -12.89
N ARG A 40 10.18 -55.78 -14.11
CA ARG A 40 8.78 -55.41 -14.37
C ARG A 40 7.75 -56.31 -13.67
N SER A 41 8.06 -57.58 -13.46
CA SER A 41 7.16 -58.49 -12.72
C SER A 41 7.27 -58.34 -11.19
N VAL A 42 8.42 -57.91 -10.68
CA VAL A 42 8.64 -57.69 -9.23
C VAL A 42 8.23 -56.29 -8.79
N THR A 43 8.44 -55.30 -9.66
CA THR A 43 7.97 -53.93 -9.44
C THR A 43 6.55 -53.81 -9.98
N ARG A 44 5.56 -53.72 -9.09
CA ARG A 44 4.23 -53.23 -9.51
C ARG A 44 4.47 -51.87 -10.17
N PRO A 45 4.12 -51.67 -11.46
CA PRO A 45 4.10 -50.32 -11.98
C PRO A 45 2.96 -49.62 -11.25
N ASN A 46 3.29 -48.82 -10.24
CA ASN A 46 2.43 -47.71 -9.91
C ASN A 46 2.44 -46.83 -11.16
N ASP A 47 1.43 -46.99 -12.01
CA ASP A 47 1.18 -46.21 -13.24
C ASP A 47 0.87 -44.73 -12.95
N ILE A 48 1.06 -44.27 -11.72
CA ILE A 48 1.09 -42.85 -11.39
C ILE A 48 2.49 -42.36 -11.79
N GLY A 49 2.61 -41.95 -13.04
CA GLY A 49 3.84 -41.34 -13.55
C GLY A 49 4.34 -40.26 -12.60
N PHE A 50 5.63 -40.31 -12.25
CA PHE A 50 6.27 -39.30 -11.41
C PHE A 50 6.05 -37.91 -12.03
N PRO A 51 5.47 -36.92 -11.32
CA PRO A 51 5.07 -35.64 -11.90
C PRO A 51 6.28 -34.69 -12.03
N ALA A 52 7.28 -35.09 -12.83
CA ALA A 52 8.54 -34.37 -12.98
C ALA A 52 8.36 -32.90 -13.38
N ARG A 53 7.40 -32.64 -14.29
CA ARG A 53 7.09 -31.29 -14.78
C ARG A 53 6.45 -30.39 -13.72
N CYS A 54 5.84 -30.96 -12.68
CA CYS A 54 5.23 -30.19 -11.60
C CYS A 54 6.23 -29.88 -10.47
N ILE A 55 7.35 -30.60 -10.41
CA ILE A 55 8.35 -30.47 -9.34
C ILE A 55 9.55 -29.63 -9.79
N TRP A 56 10.02 -29.84 -11.02
CA TRP A 56 11.18 -29.17 -11.56
C TRP A 56 10.75 -27.95 -12.38
N VAL A 57 10.42 -26.86 -11.68
CA VAL A 57 10.03 -25.58 -12.26
C VAL A 57 11.16 -24.57 -12.05
N ASP A 58 11.60 -23.90 -13.12
CA ASP A 58 12.78 -23.01 -13.10
C ASP A 58 12.64 -21.83 -12.13
N SER A 59 11.41 -21.44 -11.79
CA SER A 59 11.10 -20.35 -10.87
C SER A 59 11.21 -20.71 -9.38
N VAL A 60 11.46 -21.97 -9.03
CA VAL A 60 11.45 -22.46 -7.65
C VAL A 60 12.88 -22.78 -7.18
N PRO A 61 13.31 -22.32 -5.97
CA PRO A 61 14.62 -22.66 -5.44
C PRO A 61 14.85 -24.17 -5.38
N THR A 62 16.03 -24.63 -5.76
CA THR A 62 16.37 -26.07 -5.89
C THR A 62 16.09 -26.87 -4.61
N LYS A 63 16.30 -26.26 -3.44
CA LYS A 63 15.99 -26.89 -2.14
C LYS A 63 14.50 -27.23 -1.97
N VAL A 64 13.62 -26.35 -2.45
CA VAL A 64 12.16 -26.55 -2.38
C VAL A 64 11.72 -27.61 -3.39
N ALA A 65 12.24 -27.55 -4.62
CA ALA A 65 11.99 -28.58 -5.64
C ALA A 65 12.48 -29.97 -5.19
N PHE A 66 13.66 -30.05 -4.58
CA PHE A 66 14.19 -31.28 -4.00
C PHE A 66 13.32 -31.81 -2.85
N TYR A 67 12.82 -30.93 -1.98
CA TYR A 67 11.90 -31.32 -0.91
C TYR A 67 10.57 -31.86 -1.47
N ALA A 68 10.00 -31.24 -2.51
CA ALA A 68 8.80 -31.73 -3.18
C ALA A 68 9.02 -33.09 -3.87
N TRP A 69 10.22 -33.32 -4.42
CA TRP A 69 10.65 -34.62 -4.93
C TRP A 69 10.71 -35.67 -3.82
N GLU A 70 11.37 -35.38 -2.70
CA GLU A 70 11.39 -36.27 -1.52
C GLU A 70 9.98 -36.57 -1.01
N ALA A 71 9.10 -35.56 -0.97
CA ALA A 71 7.72 -35.69 -0.52
C ALA A 71 6.88 -36.61 -1.41
N THR A 72 7.02 -36.50 -2.73
CA THR A 72 6.29 -37.36 -3.69
C THR A 72 6.74 -38.82 -3.64
N TRP A 73 8.00 -39.08 -3.25
CA TRP A 73 8.45 -40.44 -2.94
C TRP A 73 8.12 -40.89 -1.50
N GLY A 74 7.51 -40.01 -0.71
CA GLY A 74 7.23 -40.22 0.70
C GLY A 74 8.49 -40.39 1.55
N ARG A 75 9.63 -39.83 1.13
CA ARG A 75 10.95 -40.02 1.75
C ARG A 75 11.37 -38.90 2.71
N VAL A 76 10.54 -37.87 2.82
CA VAL A 76 10.67 -36.83 3.85
C VAL A 76 10.78 -37.46 5.23
N LEU A 77 11.64 -36.87 6.07
CA LEU A 77 12.00 -37.38 7.38
C LEU A 77 10.90 -37.11 8.42
N THR A 78 9.79 -37.84 8.33
CA THR A 78 8.66 -37.81 9.27
C THR A 78 8.83 -38.82 10.41
N LEU A 79 8.12 -38.63 11.53
CA LEU A 79 8.17 -39.54 12.68
C LEU A 79 7.82 -40.99 12.30
N ASP A 80 6.86 -41.23 11.40
CA ASP A 80 6.54 -42.59 10.92
C ASP A 80 7.73 -43.27 10.20
N ARG A 81 8.56 -42.48 9.51
CA ARG A 81 9.76 -42.98 8.83
C ARG A 81 10.87 -43.30 9.80
N LEU A 82 11.00 -42.53 10.89
CA LEU A 82 11.93 -42.84 11.98
C LEU A 82 11.51 -44.14 12.70
N GLN A 83 10.22 -44.31 12.97
CA GLN A 83 9.68 -45.54 13.55
C GLN A 83 9.95 -46.77 12.65
N LYS A 84 9.75 -46.65 11.33
CA LYS A 84 10.09 -47.71 10.35
C LYS A 84 11.59 -48.05 10.31
N ARG A 85 12.47 -47.16 10.77
CA ARG A 85 13.91 -47.39 10.91
C ARG A 85 14.32 -47.96 12.27
N GLY A 86 13.35 -48.34 13.12
CA GLY A 86 13.58 -49.00 14.40
C GLY A 86 13.65 -48.07 15.61
N TRP A 87 13.39 -46.77 15.44
CA TRP A 87 13.36 -45.83 16.56
C TRP A 87 12.03 -45.93 17.33
N GLN A 88 12.10 -46.07 18.65
CA GLN A 88 10.90 -46.06 19.50
C GLN A 88 10.64 -44.66 20.05
N LEU A 89 9.66 -43.97 19.45
CA LEU A 89 9.20 -42.65 19.86
C LEU A 89 7.69 -42.54 19.68
N PRO A 90 7.01 -41.69 20.47
CA PRO A 90 5.60 -41.37 20.22
C PRO A 90 5.48 -40.61 18.89
N ASN A 91 4.59 -41.07 18.02
CA ASN A 91 4.29 -40.41 16.76
C ASN A 91 3.02 -39.57 16.91
N CYS A 92 3.19 -38.26 16.89
CA CYS A 92 2.09 -37.31 16.89
C CYS A 92 2.50 -36.13 16.01
N CYS A 93 1.61 -35.70 15.12
CA CYS A 93 1.84 -34.56 14.25
C CYS A 93 2.04 -33.30 15.09
N PHE A 94 3.19 -32.67 14.92
CA PHE A 94 3.54 -31.43 15.62
C PHE A 94 2.53 -30.30 15.38
N LEU A 95 1.91 -30.25 14.20
CA LEU A 95 1.00 -29.16 13.83
C LEU A 95 -0.39 -29.31 14.43
N CYS A 96 -1.01 -30.49 14.36
CA CYS A 96 -2.38 -30.67 14.84
C CYS A 96 -2.49 -31.30 16.22
N GLY A 97 -1.45 -32.01 16.68
CA GLY A 97 -1.46 -32.75 17.95
C GLY A 97 -2.50 -33.89 18.03
N CYS A 98 -3.21 -34.21 16.94
CA CYS A 98 -4.38 -35.10 16.96
C CYS A 98 -4.16 -36.45 16.24
N GLU A 99 -3.22 -36.51 15.30
CA GLU A 99 -3.03 -37.64 14.37
C GLU A 99 -1.53 -37.96 14.24
N GLU A 100 -1.21 -39.12 13.69
CA GLU A 100 0.18 -39.51 13.42
C GLU A 100 0.85 -38.63 12.35
N GLU A 101 2.10 -38.24 12.60
CA GLU A 101 2.93 -37.55 11.61
C GLU A 101 3.35 -38.53 10.50
N THR A 102 2.72 -38.36 9.35
CA THR A 102 3.12 -38.98 8.09
C THR A 102 3.32 -37.91 7.03
N VAL A 103 4.04 -38.22 5.95
CA VAL A 103 4.26 -37.26 4.84
C VAL A 103 2.94 -36.72 4.30
N ASN A 104 1.95 -37.60 4.09
CA ASN A 104 0.62 -37.19 3.61
C ASN A 104 -0.15 -36.40 4.67
N HIS A 105 -0.04 -36.76 5.95
CA HIS A 105 -0.69 -36.00 7.00
C HIS A 105 -0.10 -34.59 7.08
N ILE A 106 1.21 -34.45 7.28
CA ILE A 106 1.86 -33.16 7.50
C ILE A 106 1.81 -32.25 6.26
N LEU A 107 1.68 -32.79 5.04
CA LEU A 107 1.63 -31.99 3.81
C LEU A 107 0.23 -31.83 3.20
N ILE A 108 -0.75 -32.68 3.55
CA ILE A 108 -2.05 -32.71 2.86
C ILE A 108 -3.22 -32.75 3.85
N HIS A 109 -3.23 -33.73 4.77
CA HIS A 109 -4.43 -34.04 5.55
C HIS A 109 -4.53 -33.33 6.90
N CYS A 110 -3.41 -32.84 7.43
CA CYS A 110 -3.35 -32.09 8.68
C CYS A 110 -4.30 -30.89 8.59
N ILE A 111 -5.15 -30.70 9.61
CA ILE A 111 -6.14 -29.62 9.61
C ILE A 111 -5.49 -28.24 9.42
N VAL A 112 -4.32 -28.03 10.00
CA VAL A 112 -3.48 -26.85 9.82
C VAL A 112 -3.09 -26.65 8.36
N VAL A 113 -2.54 -27.69 7.74
CA VAL A 113 -2.05 -27.63 6.36
C VAL A 113 -3.21 -27.55 5.36
N ARG A 114 -4.36 -28.10 5.70
CA ARG A 114 -5.61 -27.90 4.97
C ARG A 114 -6.02 -26.44 4.92
N VAL A 115 -5.94 -25.72 6.03
CA VAL A 115 -6.20 -24.28 6.03
C VAL A 115 -5.20 -23.53 5.15
N LEU A 116 -3.91 -23.88 5.20
CA LEU A 116 -2.88 -23.27 4.33
C LEU A 116 -3.19 -23.46 2.85
N TRP A 117 -3.49 -24.70 2.44
CA TRP A 117 -3.84 -24.98 1.06
C TRP A 117 -5.18 -24.39 0.67
N ASP A 118 -6.17 -24.33 1.55
CA ASP A 118 -7.42 -23.64 1.28
C ASP A 118 -7.17 -22.14 1.02
N ILE A 119 -6.18 -21.52 1.69
CA ILE A 119 -5.73 -20.16 1.39
C ILE A 119 -5.03 -20.12 0.02
N VAL A 120 -4.03 -20.98 -0.22
CA VAL A 120 -3.26 -20.98 -1.47
C VAL A 120 -4.14 -21.27 -2.69
N LEU A 121 -4.99 -22.28 -2.59
CA LEU A 121 -5.92 -22.70 -3.64
C LEU A 121 -7.07 -21.70 -3.74
N GLY A 122 -7.61 -21.22 -2.62
CA GLY A 122 -8.64 -20.19 -2.60
C GLY A 122 -8.19 -18.91 -3.27
N LEU A 123 -6.96 -18.45 -3.02
CA LEU A 123 -6.38 -17.27 -3.66
C LEU A 123 -6.13 -17.48 -5.17
N SER A 124 -5.93 -18.72 -5.62
CA SER A 124 -5.82 -19.07 -7.05
C SER A 124 -7.15 -19.47 -7.70
N GLY A 125 -8.29 -19.23 -7.02
CA GLY A 125 -9.63 -19.54 -7.54
C GLY A 125 -9.94 -21.04 -7.59
N VAL A 126 -9.08 -21.90 -7.05
CA VAL A 126 -9.24 -23.35 -7.01
C VAL A 126 -9.83 -23.76 -5.66
N GLN A 127 -10.93 -24.51 -5.67
CA GLN A 127 -11.45 -25.10 -4.43
C GLN A 127 -10.82 -26.44 -4.18
N TRP A 128 -10.23 -26.62 -2.99
CA TRP A 128 -9.87 -27.95 -2.54
C TRP A 128 -11.12 -28.76 -2.22
N VAL A 129 -11.08 -30.08 -2.45
CA VAL A 129 -12.22 -31.02 -2.30
C VAL A 129 -12.74 -31.12 -0.86
N PHE A 130 -12.09 -30.45 0.10
CA PHE A 130 -12.25 -30.61 1.53
C PHE A 130 -12.75 -29.32 2.21
N GLN A 131 -13.91 -28.78 1.80
CA GLN A 131 -14.51 -27.54 2.29
C GLN A 131 -14.61 -27.44 3.84
N LYS A 132 -13.80 -26.60 4.50
CA LYS A 132 -14.05 -26.13 5.89
C LYS A 132 -13.60 -24.70 6.22
N LEU A 133 -13.03 -23.92 5.28
CA LEU A 133 -12.38 -22.63 5.58
C LEU A 133 -13.29 -21.58 6.26
N PHE A 134 -14.58 -21.52 5.89
CA PHE A 134 -15.47 -20.47 6.39
C PHE A 134 -15.70 -20.47 7.90
N LYS A 135 -15.42 -21.56 8.63
CA LYS A 135 -15.58 -21.60 10.10
C LYS A 135 -14.35 -21.13 10.89
N TYR A 136 -13.15 -21.21 10.33
CA TYR A 136 -11.92 -20.82 11.05
C TYR A 136 -11.59 -19.34 10.93
N LEU A 137 -12.02 -18.68 9.83
CA LEU A 137 -11.96 -17.22 9.70
C LEU A 137 -13.14 -16.51 10.39
N GLN A 138 -14.23 -17.23 10.68
CA GLN A 138 -15.30 -16.81 11.60
C GLN A 138 -14.86 -16.94 13.08
N VAL A 139 -13.64 -16.49 13.42
CA VAL A 139 -13.24 -16.38 14.82
C VAL A 139 -14.20 -15.37 15.49
N PRO A 140 -14.82 -15.73 16.63
CA PRO A 140 -15.86 -14.91 17.24
C PRO A 140 -15.38 -13.49 17.54
N GLU A 141 -16.26 -12.51 17.32
CA GLU A 141 -16.13 -11.09 17.71
C GLU A 141 -15.77 -10.87 19.19
N SER A 142 -15.75 -11.92 20.02
CA SER A 142 -15.51 -11.85 21.47
C SER A 142 -14.05 -11.92 21.90
N SER A 143 -13.09 -12.20 21.01
CA SER A 143 -11.67 -12.11 21.36
C SER A 143 -11.20 -10.69 21.07
N LYS A 144 -11.10 -9.85 22.11
CA LYS A 144 -10.24 -8.65 22.08
C LYS A 144 -8.85 -9.10 21.62
N ARG A 145 -8.57 -9.03 20.31
CA ARG A 145 -7.30 -9.47 19.69
C ARG A 145 -6.21 -8.53 20.19
N LEU A 146 -5.61 -8.91 21.31
CA LEU A 146 -4.38 -8.38 21.90
C LEU A 146 -3.19 -8.74 20.99
N VAL A 147 -3.20 -8.18 19.78
CA VAL A 147 -2.03 -8.15 18.92
C VAL A 147 -1.10 -7.10 19.52
N SER A 148 -0.35 -7.49 20.53
CA SER A 148 0.82 -6.74 20.98
C SER A 148 1.89 -6.93 19.90
N ILE A 149 2.39 -5.83 19.33
CA ILE A 149 3.36 -5.86 18.24
C ILE A 149 4.68 -5.35 18.78
N CYS A 150 5.72 -6.16 18.61
CA CYS A 150 7.08 -5.79 18.94
C CYS A 150 7.84 -5.56 17.64
N SER A 151 8.35 -4.35 17.45
CA SER A 151 9.35 -4.06 16.43
C SER A 151 10.72 -4.55 16.91
N LEU A 152 11.31 -5.51 16.19
CA LEU A 152 12.69 -5.95 16.42
C LEU A 152 13.57 -5.50 15.27
N ASP A 153 14.49 -4.57 15.54
CA ASP A 153 15.77 -4.49 14.82
C ASP A 153 16.87 -3.83 15.65
N LYS A 154 18.12 -4.26 15.39
CA LYS A 154 19.35 -3.65 15.92
C LYS A 154 20.03 -2.92 14.77
N GLY A 155 19.65 -1.68 14.52
CA GLY A 155 20.21 -0.85 13.45
C GLY A 155 19.15 0.02 12.81
N GLY A 156 19.54 1.14 12.20
CA GLY A 156 18.65 2.14 11.60
C GLY A 156 17.90 1.70 10.35
N ASP A 157 17.35 0.48 10.34
CA ASP A 157 16.45 -0.01 9.30
C ASP A 157 15.09 0.70 9.43
N ILE A 158 14.56 1.19 8.31
CA ILE A 158 13.23 1.86 8.24
C ILE A 158 12.13 0.83 8.49
N CYS A 159 12.42 -0.44 8.20
CA CYS A 159 11.45 -1.50 8.15
C CYS A 159 11.54 -2.44 9.37
N LEU A 160 10.47 -2.50 10.15
CA LEU A 160 10.43 -3.27 11.39
C LEU A 160 9.82 -4.67 11.18
N ARG A 161 10.30 -5.68 11.93
CA ARG A 161 9.64 -6.99 12.01
C ARG A 161 8.41 -6.94 12.89
N ILE A 162 7.36 -7.66 12.51
CA ILE A 162 6.11 -7.73 13.27
C ILE A 162 6.14 -8.97 14.18
N GLY A 163 6.17 -8.77 15.49
CA GLY A 163 5.84 -9.82 16.46
C GLY A 163 4.33 -9.90 16.69
N VAL A 164 3.77 -11.11 16.84
CA VAL A 164 2.34 -11.30 17.12
C VAL A 164 2.18 -12.18 18.36
N LYS A 165 1.31 -11.75 19.29
CA LYS A 165 0.93 -12.51 20.50
C LYS A 165 -0.27 -13.41 20.21
N GLU A 166 -0.13 -14.26 19.20
CA GLU A 166 -1.13 -15.25 18.79
C GLU A 166 -0.47 -16.63 18.68
N ASP A 167 -1.29 -17.68 18.58
CA ASP A 167 -0.83 -19.05 18.31
C ASP A 167 0.12 -19.07 17.09
N ASP A 168 1.22 -19.84 17.19
CA ASP A 168 2.19 -20.05 16.12
C ASP A 168 1.51 -20.35 14.78
N LEU A 169 0.40 -21.09 14.85
CA LEU A 169 -0.42 -21.42 13.69
C LEU A 169 -0.94 -20.19 12.95
N VAL A 170 -1.51 -19.22 13.67
CA VAL A 170 -2.12 -18.02 13.06
C VAL A 170 -1.04 -17.14 12.43
N VAL A 171 0.12 -17.05 13.07
CA VAL A 171 1.29 -16.34 12.54
C VAL A 171 1.79 -16.99 11.25
N LEU A 172 1.84 -18.32 11.18
CA LEU A 172 2.20 -19.04 9.95
C LEU A 172 1.19 -18.83 8.82
N LEU A 173 -0.11 -18.87 9.11
CA LEU A 173 -1.16 -18.60 8.13
C LEU A 173 -1.04 -17.18 7.57
N LEU A 174 -0.80 -16.19 8.45
CA LEU A 174 -0.62 -14.80 8.06
C LEU A 174 0.64 -14.61 7.20
N ASN A 175 1.77 -15.22 7.58
CA ASN A 175 3.01 -15.20 6.80
C ASN A 175 2.77 -15.76 5.39
N ALA A 176 2.08 -16.90 5.29
CA ALA A 176 1.78 -17.52 4.00
C ALA A 176 0.91 -16.63 3.13
N ALA A 177 -0.17 -16.07 3.68
CA ALA A 177 -1.09 -15.21 2.95
C ALA A 177 -0.41 -13.92 2.44
N ILE A 178 0.33 -13.20 3.30
CA ILE A 178 1.07 -11.97 2.91
C ILE A 178 2.12 -12.29 1.84
N THR A 179 2.87 -13.38 2.01
CA THR A 179 3.87 -13.79 1.01
C THR A 179 3.22 -14.09 -0.33
N LEU A 180 2.06 -14.74 -0.32
CA LEU A 180 1.36 -15.11 -1.55
C LEU A 180 0.81 -13.87 -2.28
N ILE A 181 0.15 -12.97 -1.57
CA ILE A 181 -0.37 -11.71 -2.13
C ILE A 181 0.77 -10.88 -2.74
N ASN A 182 1.91 -10.77 -2.05
CA ASN A 182 3.05 -9.98 -2.52
C ASN A 182 3.82 -10.63 -3.67
N THR A 183 3.58 -11.91 -3.96
CA THR A 183 4.22 -12.64 -5.06
C THR A 183 3.33 -12.79 -6.29
N TYR A 184 2.02 -12.56 -6.17
CA TYR A 184 1.10 -12.59 -7.30
C TYR A 184 1.38 -11.44 -8.29
N ASP A 185 1.10 -11.67 -9.57
CA ASP A 185 0.96 -10.60 -10.57
C ASP A 185 -0.46 -10.01 -10.55
N ILE A 186 -0.72 -9.00 -11.39
CA ILE A 186 -2.04 -8.35 -11.45
C ILE A 186 -3.12 -9.36 -11.85
N ASP A 187 -2.89 -10.20 -12.86
CA ASP A 187 -3.87 -11.18 -13.35
C ASP A 187 -4.24 -12.19 -12.25
N GLN A 188 -3.26 -12.69 -11.49
CA GLN A 188 -3.50 -13.60 -10.37
C GLN A 188 -4.24 -12.89 -9.22
N LEU A 189 -3.93 -11.62 -8.94
CA LEU A 189 -4.68 -10.83 -7.97
C LEU A 189 -6.13 -10.64 -8.42
N GLU A 190 -6.37 -10.31 -9.70
CA GLU A 190 -7.71 -10.13 -10.29
C GLU A 190 -8.58 -11.38 -10.19
N ASN A 191 -7.98 -12.56 -10.35
CA ASN A 191 -8.67 -13.84 -10.23
C ASN A 191 -8.98 -14.26 -8.78
N MET A 192 -8.48 -13.51 -7.79
CA MET A 192 -8.74 -13.79 -6.38
C MET A 192 -10.24 -13.63 -6.06
N PRO A 193 -10.86 -14.56 -5.28
CA PRO A 193 -12.25 -14.42 -4.88
C PRO A 193 -12.50 -13.12 -4.10
N ARG A 194 -13.39 -12.25 -4.60
CA ARG A 194 -13.67 -10.93 -4.00
C ARG A 194 -13.95 -10.96 -2.50
N LYS A 195 -14.81 -11.89 -2.06
CA LYS A 195 -15.13 -12.05 -0.62
C LYS A 195 -13.89 -12.32 0.24
N LEU A 196 -12.92 -13.07 -0.30
CA LEU A 196 -11.67 -13.39 0.40
C LEU A 196 -10.75 -12.17 0.41
N SER A 197 -10.59 -11.50 -0.74
CA SER A 197 -9.82 -10.25 -0.86
C SER A 197 -10.35 -9.17 0.10
N GLU A 198 -11.66 -8.94 0.13
CA GLU A 198 -12.32 -7.96 1.01
C GLU A 198 -12.11 -8.29 2.49
N ALA A 199 -12.40 -9.54 2.90
CA ALA A 199 -12.23 -9.96 4.29
C ALA A 199 -10.77 -9.85 4.75
N PHE A 200 -9.82 -10.23 3.89
CA PHE A 200 -8.40 -10.14 4.20
C PHE A 200 -7.92 -8.69 4.21
N SER A 201 -8.39 -7.84 3.29
CA SER A 201 -8.08 -6.41 3.25
C SER A 201 -8.52 -5.70 4.53
N VAL A 202 -9.73 -5.96 5.03
CA VAL A 202 -10.21 -5.42 6.32
C VAL A 202 -9.28 -5.84 7.46
N TYR A 203 -8.94 -7.13 7.53
CA TYR A 203 -8.05 -7.64 8.57
C TYR A 203 -6.64 -7.01 8.51
N LEU A 204 -6.05 -6.89 7.33
CA LEU A 204 -4.73 -6.27 7.16
C LEU A 204 -4.76 -4.78 7.51
N LYS A 205 -5.83 -4.05 7.19
CA LYS A 205 -6.01 -2.64 7.56
C LYS A 205 -6.12 -2.47 9.08
N GLU A 206 -6.86 -3.33 9.77
CA GLU A 206 -6.92 -3.33 11.24
C GLU A 206 -5.56 -3.64 11.87
N LEU A 207 -4.82 -4.59 11.30
CA LEU A 207 -3.46 -4.90 11.71
C LEU A 207 -2.53 -3.70 11.48
N TRP A 208 -2.64 -3.03 10.33
CA TRP A 208 -1.85 -1.86 9.98
C TRP A 208 -2.01 -0.74 11.00
N VAL A 209 -3.23 -0.41 11.44
CA VAL A 209 -3.47 0.62 12.46
C VAL A 209 -2.66 0.33 13.74
N LYS A 210 -2.62 -0.94 14.19
CA LYS A 210 -1.84 -1.33 15.38
C LYS A 210 -0.33 -1.23 15.13
N VAL A 211 0.13 -1.71 13.97
CA VAL A 211 1.55 -1.66 13.57
C VAL A 211 2.04 -0.23 13.47
N HIS A 212 1.30 0.63 12.76
CA HIS A 212 1.63 2.02 12.51
C HIS A 212 1.71 2.82 13.81
N ASN A 213 0.78 2.61 14.75
CA ASN A 213 0.85 3.21 16.08
C ASN A 213 2.14 2.83 16.84
N GLN A 214 2.61 1.58 16.72
CA GLN A 214 3.89 1.19 17.33
C GLN A 214 5.10 1.81 16.62
N MET A 215 5.04 1.97 15.29
CA MET A 215 6.07 2.68 14.51
C MET A 215 6.21 4.12 15.00
N LEU A 216 5.09 4.84 15.17
CA LEU A 216 5.06 6.23 15.65
C LEU A 216 5.68 6.40 17.04
N LEU A 217 5.48 5.44 17.95
CA LEU A 217 5.95 5.50 19.33
C LEU A 217 7.45 5.14 19.52
N ARG A 218 8.16 4.71 18.46
CA ARG A 218 9.51 4.09 18.57
C ARG A 218 9.59 2.97 19.61
N ASN A 219 8.48 2.30 19.90
CA ASN A 219 8.43 1.23 20.89
C ASN A 219 9.07 -0.04 20.33
N THR A 220 10.40 -0.10 20.37
CA THR A 220 11.13 -1.36 20.20
C THR A 220 11.16 -2.06 21.55
N VAL A 221 10.32 -3.07 21.74
CA VAL A 221 10.41 -3.91 22.94
C VAL A 221 11.76 -4.63 22.93
N LYS A 222 12.63 -4.30 23.90
CA LYS A 222 13.85 -5.07 24.14
C LYS A 222 13.42 -6.44 24.65
N PHE A 223 13.78 -7.51 23.93
CA PHE A 223 13.48 -8.88 24.34
C PHE A 223 14.13 -9.16 25.71
N GLY A 224 13.29 -9.34 26.73
CA GLY A 224 13.72 -9.67 28.09
C GLY A 224 12.72 -9.23 29.15
N GLN A 225 12.02 -10.22 29.71
CA GLN A 225 11.15 -10.21 30.90
C GLN A 225 9.65 -9.96 30.61
N ASP A 226 8.91 -11.08 30.62
CA ASP A 226 7.46 -11.25 30.88
C ASP A 226 6.42 -11.43 29.75
N GLU A 227 6.74 -11.33 28.45
CA GLU A 227 5.77 -11.69 27.39
C GLU A 227 6.37 -12.58 26.28
N HIS A 228 5.81 -13.79 26.07
CA HIS A 228 6.15 -14.67 24.94
C HIS A 228 5.50 -14.16 23.65
N PHE A 229 6.30 -13.60 22.74
CA PHE A 229 5.90 -13.23 21.39
C PHE A 229 6.36 -14.27 20.37
N ASN A 230 5.51 -14.61 19.41
CA ASN A 230 5.89 -15.39 18.25
C ASN A 230 6.39 -14.44 17.16
N LEU A 231 7.66 -14.62 16.75
CA LEU A 231 8.30 -13.75 15.76
C LEU A 231 7.83 -14.16 14.36
N SER A 232 7.10 -13.27 13.68
CA SER A 232 6.77 -13.49 12.28
C SER A 232 7.95 -13.13 11.37
N SER A 233 7.99 -13.71 10.17
CA SER A 233 8.91 -13.26 9.12
C SER A 233 8.42 -12.00 8.40
N ILE A 234 7.20 -11.54 8.71
CA ILE A 234 6.59 -10.36 8.08
C ILE A 234 7.25 -9.10 8.60
N ARG A 235 7.62 -8.25 7.66
CA ARG A 235 8.03 -6.88 7.92
C ARG A 235 6.88 -5.90 7.66
N THR A 236 6.97 -4.71 8.25
CA THR A 236 6.01 -3.60 8.07
C THR A 236 5.75 -3.28 6.59
N ASN A 237 6.79 -3.22 5.77
CA ASN A 237 6.65 -2.99 4.33
C ASN A 237 5.92 -4.12 3.59
N ASN A 238 6.05 -5.37 4.03
CA ASN A 238 5.33 -6.50 3.43
C ASN A 238 3.83 -6.37 3.69
N LEU A 239 3.45 -5.91 4.89
CA LEU A 239 2.05 -5.63 5.23
C LEU A 239 1.51 -4.46 4.38
N ALA A 240 2.27 -3.37 4.27
CA ALA A 240 1.90 -2.23 3.43
C ALA A 240 1.72 -2.63 1.95
N GLU A 241 2.64 -3.44 1.43
CA GLU A 241 2.59 -3.95 0.05
C GLU A 241 1.33 -4.81 -0.18
N SER A 242 0.98 -5.68 0.77
CA SER A 242 -0.23 -6.50 0.66
C SER A 242 -1.50 -5.65 0.65
N ILE A 243 -1.58 -4.64 1.52
CA ILE A 243 -2.72 -3.72 1.57
C ILE A 243 -2.83 -2.95 0.26
N PHE A 244 -1.71 -2.44 -0.25
CA PHE A 244 -1.66 -1.73 -1.52
C PHE A 244 -2.15 -2.62 -2.66
N ARG A 245 -1.55 -3.81 -2.83
CA ARG A 245 -1.91 -4.77 -3.89
C ARG A 245 -3.37 -5.21 -3.87
N LEU A 246 -3.93 -5.48 -2.69
CA LEU A 246 -5.36 -5.80 -2.56
C LEU A 246 -6.25 -4.60 -2.86
N SER A 247 -5.76 -3.38 -2.64
CA SER A 247 -6.50 -2.15 -2.93
C SER A 247 -6.52 -1.83 -4.43
N ILE A 248 -5.48 -2.20 -5.20
CA ILE A 248 -5.49 -2.07 -6.67
C ILE A 248 -6.63 -2.89 -7.30
N ASN A 249 -6.85 -4.12 -6.79
CA ASN A 249 -7.86 -5.04 -7.33
C ASN A 249 -9.25 -4.89 -6.68
N ALA A 250 -9.41 -3.97 -5.74
CA ALA A 250 -10.75 -3.62 -5.30
C ALA A 250 -11.41 -2.92 -6.50
N GLY A 251 -12.47 -3.51 -7.08
CA GLY A 251 -13.32 -2.87 -8.10
C GLY A 251 -14.03 -1.57 -7.62
N HIS A 252 -13.58 -1.03 -6.49
CA HIS A 252 -13.73 0.32 -5.99
C HIS A 252 -12.57 1.21 -6.49
N LEU A 253 -12.23 1.18 -7.78
CA LEU A 253 -11.77 2.42 -8.38
C LEU A 253 -12.89 3.41 -8.10
N THR A 254 -12.59 4.46 -7.34
CA THR A 254 -13.48 5.59 -7.09
C THR A 254 -14.25 5.85 -8.36
N THR A 255 -15.59 5.80 -8.32
CA THR A 255 -16.33 6.44 -9.39
C THR A 255 -15.88 7.89 -9.37
N PRO A 256 -15.10 8.36 -10.35
CA PRO A 256 -14.63 9.73 -10.33
C PRO A 256 -15.84 10.63 -10.19
N PHE A 257 -15.70 11.79 -9.55
CA PHE A 257 -16.75 12.79 -9.73
C PHE A 257 -16.84 13.02 -11.24
N PRO A 258 -18.04 12.91 -11.85
CA PRO A 258 -18.19 13.29 -13.24
C PRO A 258 -17.58 14.69 -13.39
N PHE A 259 -16.72 14.91 -14.37
CA PHE A 259 -16.03 16.20 -14.51
C PHE A 259 -17.02 17.38 -14.54
N GLU A 260 -18.27 17.15 -14.95
CA GLU A 260 -19.38 18.11 -14.87
C GLU A 260 -19.72 18.56 -13.44
N VAL A 261 -19.63 17.67 -12.44
CA VAL A 261 -19.84 18.01 -11.03
C VAL A 261 -18.71 18.92 -10.54
N VAL A 262 -17.46 18.58 -10.86
CA VAL A 262 -16.29 19.41 -10.53
C VAL A 262 -16.36 20.75 -11.24
N LYS A 263 -16.68 20.76 -12.54
CA LYS A 263 -16.90 21.95 -13.36
C LYS A 263 -17.98 22.85 -12.75
N LYS A 264 -19.12 22.28 -12.34
CA LYS A 264 -20.21 23.02 -11.71
C LYS A 264 -19.83 23.54 -10.32
N SER A 265 -19.11 22.75 -9.52
CA SER A 265 -18.67 23.17 -8.18
C SER A 265 -17.68 24.34 -8.25
N ILE A 266 -16.78 24.35 -9.23
CA ILE A 266 -15.71 25.38 -9.34
C ILE A 266 -16.17 26.58 -10.19
N PHE A 267 -16.91 26.35 -11.27
CA PHE A 267 -17.26 27.36 -12.29
C PHE A 267 -18.77 27.65 -12.41
N GLY A 268 -19.63 27.02 -11.61
CA GLY A 268 -21.09 27.03 -11.81
C GLY A 268 -21.83 28.35 -11.60
N THR A 269 -21.15 29.46 -11.29
CA THR A 269 -21.79 30.78 -11.21
C THR A 269 -21.90 31.42 -12.60
N ARG A 270 -22.96 32.22 -12.84
CA ARG A 270 -23.20 32.85 -14.15
C ARG A 270 -22.08 33.79 -14.62
N GLU A 271 -21.31 34.36 -13.69
CA GLU A 271 -20.16 35.24 -13.99
C GLU A 271 -18.86 34.45 -14.25
N SER A 272 -18.81 33.18 -13.86
CA SER A 272 -17.60 32.34 -13.87
C SER A 272 -17.72 31.09 -14.75
N SER A 273 -18.54 31.10 -15.81
CA SER A 273 -18.65 29.93 -16.69
C SER A 273 -17.26 29.49 -17.17
N PHE A 274 -17.02 28.18 -17.23
CA PHE A 274 -15.72 27.61 -17.61
C PHE A 274 -15.20 28.19 -18.94
N GLU A 275 -16.07 28.38 -19.92
CA GLU A 275 -15.72 28.92 -21.23
C GLU A 275 -15.23 30.37 -21.12
N ASN A 276 -15.90 31.20 -20.32
CA ASN A 276 -15.47 32.56 -20.01
C ASN A 276 -14.13 32.56 -19.24
N PHE A 277 -13.95 31.61 -18.33
CA PHE A 277 -12.69 31.43 -17.60
C PHE A 277 -11.52 31.11 -18.52
N ILE A 278 -11.68 30.13 -19.41
CA ILE A 278 -10.64 29.73 -20.37
C ILE A 278 -10.27 30.89 -21.29
N LEU A 279 -11.25 31.67 -21.77
CA LEU A 279 -11.00 32.75 -22.72
C LEU A 279 -10.32 33.99 -22.10
N ASN A 280 -10.60 34.29 -20.82
CA ASN A 280 -10.22 35.58 -20.23
C ASN A 280 -9.23 35.47 -19.06
N HIS A 281 -9.11 34.30 -18.43
CA HIS A 281 -8.36 34.14 -17.18
C HIS A 281 -7.25 33.10 -17.26
N TRP A 282 -7.47 31.96 -17.92
CA TRP A 282 -6.48 30.88 -18.03
C TRP A 282 -5.13 31.39 -18.53
N GLU A 283 -4.07 31.24 -17.72
CA GLU A 283 -2.70 31.72 -17.96
C GLU A 283 -2.53 33.25 -18.13
N VAL A 284 -3.61 34.01 -17.98
CA VAL A 284 -3.66 35.45 -18.29
C VAL A 284 -3.83 36.30 -17.03
N SER A 285 -4.77 35.96 -16.15
CA SER A 285 -5.08 36.79 -15.00
C SER A 285 -5.65 36.02 -13.81
N PRO A 286 -5.38 36.45 -12.57
CA PRO A 286 -6.02 35.89 -11.40
C PRO A 286 -7.54 36.11 -11.42
N LEU A 287 -8.30 35.13 -10.93
CA LEU A 287 -9.75 35.20 -10.81
C LEU A 287 -10.18 34.73 -9.42
N LEU A 288 -11.02 35.53 -8.76
CA LEU A 288 -11.69 35.14 -7.53
C LEU A 288 -13.13 34.72 -7.83
N VAL A 289 -13.43 33.44 -7.60
CA VAL A 289 -14.77 32.89 -7.64
C VAL A 289 -15.33 32.88 -6.22
N ARG A 290 -16.38 33.67 -5.99
CA ARG A 290 -17.03 33.76 -4.67
C ARG A 290 -18.05 32.65 -4.49
N SER A 291 -18.05 32.01 -3.31
CA SER A 291 -19.10 31.04 -2.97
C SER A 291 -20.43 31.74 -2.77
N LEU A 292 -21.44 31.38 -3.57
CA LEU A 292 -22.84 31.71 -3.32
C LEU A 292 -23.41 30.69 -2.31
N SER A 293 -22.96 30.78 -1.06
CA SER A 293 -23.25 29.86 0.06
C SER A 293 -24.74 29.70 0.46
N LYS A 294 -25.69 30.11 -0.38
CA LYS A 294 -27.14 29.99 -0.10
C LYS A 294 -27.96 29.30 -1.19
N GLY A 295 -27.35 28.74 -2.23
CA GLY A 295 -28.12 28.18 -3.37
C GLY A 295 -27.64 26.86 -3.97
N LEU A 296 -26.47 26.34 -3.58
CA LEU A 296 -25.99 25.04 -4.05
C LEU A 296 -26.59 23.95 -3.15
N ASN A 297 -27.16 22.90 -3.75
CA ASN A 297 -27.51 21.70 -3.01
C ASN A 297 -26.22 21.12 -2.41
N GLU A 298 -26.24 20.58 -1.20
CA GLU A 298 -25.07 19.94 -0.54
C GLU A 298 -24.38 18.87 -1.43
N GLN A 299 -25.10 18.34 -2.43
CA GLN A 299 -24.59 17.39 -3.42
C GLN A 299 -23.67 17.99 -4.49
N ASP A 300 -23.67 19.31 -4.68
CA ASP A 300 -22.86 20.00 -5.70
C ASP A 300 -21.52 20.52 -5.15
N ASP A 301 -21.31 20.52 -3.82
CA ASP A 301 -20.04 20.90 -3.21
C ASP A 301 -19.12 19.67 -3.08
N VAL A 302 -18.12 19.61 -3.96
CA VAL A 302 -17.17 18.50 -4.00
C VAL A 302 -16.26 18.43 -2.77
N PHE A 303 -16.08 19.54 -2.04
CA PHE A 303 -15.23 19.58 -0.85
C PHE A 303 -15.95 19.14 0.43
N SER A 304 -17.28 19.06 0.41
CA SER A 304 -18.12 18.75 1.57
C SER A 304 -17.70 17.48 2.32
N SER A 305 -17.40 16.39 1.61
CA SER A 305 -16.96 15.12 2.22
C SER A 305 -15.65 15.28 3.00
N PHE A 306 -14.68 16.03 2.46
CA PHE A 306 -13.40 16.26 3.12
C PHE A 306 -13.55 17.24 4.30
N VAL A 307 -14.36 18.29 4.13
CA VAL A 307 -14.72 19.23 5.20
C VAL A 307 -15.39 18.51 6.38
N GLN A 308 -16.31 17.58 6.10
CA GLN A 308 -16.96 16.75 7.11
C GLN A 308 -15.97 15.81 7.82
N TYR A 309 -15.04 15.20 7.08
CA TYR A 309 -13.98 14.36 7.64
C TYR A 309 -13.13 15.12 8.66
N LEU A 310 -12.76 16.37 8.35
CA LEU A 310 -11.95 17.20 9.24
C LEU A 310 -12.66 17.51 10.58
N ASN A 311 -14.00 17.46 10.61
CA ASN A 311 -14.85 17.55 11.81
C ASN A 311 -14.35 18.59 12.84
N LEU A 312 -13.96 19.78 12.35
CA LEU A 312 -13.34 20.86 13.13
C LEU A 312 -14.38 21.52 14.04
N LYS A 313 -14.78 20.83 15.11
CA LYS A 313 -15.88 21.31 15.95
C LYS A 313 -15.49 22.41 16.91
N LYS A 314 -14.24 22.53 17.39
CA LYS A 314 -13.87 23.59 18.38
C LYS A 314 -12.42 24.12 18.40
N THR A 315 -11.37 23.43 17.94
CA THR A 315 -9.99 23.98 17.99
C THR A 315 -9.03 23.33 17.00
N VAL A 316 -8.18 24.12 16.33
CA VAL A 316 -7.19 23.62 15.36
C VAL A 316 -6.18 22.63 15.96
N SER A 317 -5.69 22.89 17.17
CA SER A 317 -4.75 22.01 17.87
C SER A 317 -5.34 20.62 18.16
N SER A 318 -6.67 20.45 18.12
CA SER A 318 -7.29 19.15 18.36
C SER A 318 -7.31 18.22 17.15
N PHE A 319 -6.96 18.73 15.95
CA PHE A 319 -7.04 17.94 14.71
C PHE A 319 -5.69 17.63 14.06
N VAL A 320 -4.65 18.45 14.28
CA VAL A 320 -3.35 18.29 13.62
C VAL A 320 -2.72 16.95 13.98
N SER A 321 -2.58 16.62 15.27
CA SER A 321 -1.99 15.34 15.69
C SER A 321 -2.80 14.13 15.20
N PRO A 322 -4.14 14.06 15.35
CA PRO A 322 -4.92 12.98 14.75
C PRO A 322 -4.79 12.86 13.24
N LEU A 323 -4.72 13.99 12.51
CA LEU A 323 -4.49 13.97 11.07
C LEU A 323 -3.14 13.35 10.76
N LEU A 324 -2.04 13.88 11.33
CA LEU A 324 -0.68 13.44 11.00
C LEU A 324 -0.39 11.99 11.42
N GLN A 325 -0.95 11.51 12.53
CA GLN A 325 -0.80 10.13 12.99
C GLN A 325 -1.47 9.10 12.08
N GLY A 326 -2.46 9.53 11.27
CA GLY A 326 -3.12 8.64 10.31
C GLY A 326 -2.40 8.53 8.97
N LEU A 327 -1.32 9.29 8.76
CA LEU A 327 -0.67 9.43 7.47
C LEU A 327 0.60 8.59 7.35
N VAL A 328 0.82 8.08 6.14
CA VAL A 328 2.07 7.43 5.70
C VAL A 328 2.76 8.30 4.65
N SER A 329 4.04 8.07 4.37
CA SER A 329 4.72 8.80 3.31
C SER A 329 4.12 8.50 1.93
N CYS A 330 3.99 9.54 1.12
CA CYS A 330 3.70 9.47 -0.30
C CYS A 330 5.04 9.54 -1.04
N LEU A 331 5.55 8.38 -1.44
CA LEU A 331 6.81 8.29 -2.16
C LEU A 331 6.62 8.81 -3.59
N PRO A 332 7.57 9.60 -4.13
CA PRO A 332 7.46 10.14 -5.47
C PRO A 332 7.39 8.99 -6.49
N ILE A 333 6.52 9.16 -7.47
CA ILE A 333 6.42 8.28 -8.65
C ILE A 333 7.05 9.08 -9.79
N ASP A 334 8.01 8.48 -10.50
CA ASP A 334 8.61 9.10 -11.68
C ASP A 334 7.52 9.36 -12.73
N SER A 335 7.55 10.52 -13.38
CA SER A 335 6.49 10.94 -14.32
C SER A 335 6.31 10.00 -15.51
N ASP A 336 7.34 9.22 -15.86
CA ASP A 336 7.33 8.22 -16.93
C ASP A 336 7.00 6.80 -16.45
N GLU A 337 6.79 6.58 -15.14
CA GLU A 337 6.46 5.26 -14.59
C GLU A 337 4.97 4.94 -14.82
N LEU A 338 4.72 4.13 -15.85
CA LEU A 338 3.39 3.65 -16.22
C LEU A 338 3.01 2.32 -15.56
N ASN A 339 3.97 1.62 -14.92
CA ASN A 339 3.74 0.31 -14.32
C ASN A 339 3.82 0.38 -12.79
N ILE A 340 2.64 0.37 -12.16
CA ILE A 340 2.54 0.43 -10.70
C ILE A 340 3.26 -0.73 -9.98
N LEU A 341 3.40 -1.90 -10.60
CA LEU A 341 4.17 -3.01 -10.01
C LEU A 341 5.69 -2.76 -10.07
N ASN A 342 6.17 -2.00 -11.06
CA ASN A 342 7.57 -1.61 -11.12
C ASN A 342 7.88 -0.59 -10.02
N PHE A 343 7.00 0.41 -9.85
CA PHE A 343 7.04 1.32 -8.71
C PHE A 343 7.13 0.55 -7.38
N LEU A 344 6.24 -0.41 -7.12
CA LEU A 344 6.25 -1.20 -5.89
C LEU A 344 7.56 -1.97 -5.65
N LYS A 345 8.24 -2.41 -6.71
CA LYS A 345 9.57 -3.05 -6.58
C LYS A 345 10.62 -2.03 -6.17
N THR A 346 10.58 -0.84 -6.74
CA THR A 346 11.50 0.27 -6.44
C THR A 346 11.34 0.72 -4.99
N VAL A 347 10.10 0.93 -4.54
CA VAL A 347 9.82 1.44 -3.17
C VAL A 347 9.65 0.36 -2.11
N ARG A 348 9.93 -0.91 -2.44
CA ARG A 348 9.58 -2.05 -1.59
C ARG A 348 10.02 -1.91 -0.14
N ASN A 349 11.18 -1.30 0.13
CA ASN A 349 11.73 -1.16 1.48
C ASN A 349 11.22 0.07 2.24
N GLU A 350 10.60 1.02 1.53
CA GLU A 350 10.14 2.31 2.06
C GLU A 350 8.62 2.40 2.11
N LEU A 351 7.91 1.46 1.46
CA LEU A 351 6.46 1.46 1.41
C LEU A 351 5.83 1.38 2.81
N GLY A 352 4.94 2.33 3.10
CA GLY A 352 4.29 2.46 4.40
C GLY A 352 5.15 3.09 5.49
N CYS A 353 6.30 3.68 5.16
CA CYS A 353 7.08 4.46 6.11
C CYS A 353 6.29 5.69 6.64
N LEU A 354 6.74 6.22 7.77
CA LEU A 354 6.16 7.41 8.39
C LEU A 354 6.34 8.64 7.49
N ILE A 355 5.52 9.68 7.68
CA ILE A 355 5.66 10.93 6.93
C ILE A 355 7.07 11.51 7.05
N ILE A 356 7.61 11.98 5.94
CA ILE A 356 8.98 12.47 5.81
C ILE A 356 8.95 14.00 5.73
N TYR A 357 9.67 14.66 6.64
CA TYR A 357 9.85 16.11 6.60
C TYR A 357 10.58 16.56 5.33
N GLY A 358 10.07 17.61 4.68
CA GLY A 358 10.61 18.16 3.44
C GLY A 358 10.05 17.51 2.16
N GLN A 359 9.62 16.25 2.25
CA GLN A 359 8.94 15.54 1.17
C GLN A 359 7.42 15.63 1.34
N ASP A 360 6.87 15.06 2.41
CA ASP A 360 5.43 14.95 2.67
C ASP A 360 4.88 16.17 3.40
N ILE A 361 5.65 16.69 4.35
CA ILE A 361 5.25 17.75 5.26
C ILE A 361 6.34 18.82 5.36
N ARG A 362 5.94 20.09 5.34
CA ARG A 362 6.80 21.21 5.70
C ARG A 362 6.13 22.00 6.83
N VAL A 363 6.92 22.41 7.80
CA VAL A 363 6.49 23.25 8.92
C VAL A 363 7.33 24.51 8.85
N LEU A 364 6.74 25.60 8.39
CA LEU A 364 7.49 26.79 8.01
C LEU A 364 6.76 28.10 8.31
N ARG A 365 7.52 29.18 8.45
CA ARG A 365 6.97 30.54 8.53
C ARG A 365 7.88 31.51 7.81
N THR A 366 7.33 32.64 7.39
CA THR A 366 8.10 33.74 6.83
C THR A 366 8.40 34.76 7.91
N MET A 367 9.68 35.09 8.09
CA MET A 367 10.07 36.16 9.01
C MET A 367 9.89 37.51 8.33
N GLY A 368 8.90 38.30 8.77
CA GLY A 368 8.50 39.54 8.08
C GLY A 368 9.59 40.59 7.83
N HIS A 369 10.69 40.58 8.60
CA HIS A 369 11.82 41.48 8.40
C HIS A 369 12.87 40.98 7.39
N LEU A 370 12.97 39.66 7.18
CA LEU A 370 13.93 39.04 6.25
C LEU A 370 13.27 38.61 4.95
N LYS A 371 11.94 38.42 4.93
CA LYS A 371 11.19 37.78 3.83
C LYS A 371 11.74 36.40 3.45
N GLU A 372 12.39 35.74 4.41
CA GLU A 372 12.95 34.41 4.25
C GLU A 372 12.08 33.39 4.99
N GLU A 373 12.02 32.19 4.40
CA GLU A 373 11.32 31.04 4.99
C GLU A 373 12.20 30.39 6.06
N VAL A 374 11.62 30.22 7.25
CA VAL A 374 12.24 29.50 8.35
C VAL A 374 11.52 28.18 8.52
N HIS A 375 12.26 27.10 8.32
CA HIS A 375 11.80 25.73 8.47
C HIS A 375 12.01 25.24 9.91
N PHE A 376 10.95 24.75 10.56
CA PHE A 376 10.95 24.44 11.99
C PHE A 376 11.96 23.36 12.39
N PHE A 377 12.07 22.28 11.59
CA PHE A 377 12.97 21.17 11.87
C PHE A 377 14.36 21.30 11.22
N GLN A 378 14.62 22.39 10.50
CA GLN A 378 15.90 22.61 9.85
C GLN A 378 16.76 23.52 10.73
N GLU A 379 17.61 22.91 11.56
CA GLU A 379 18.65 23.67 12.26
C GLU A 379 19.64 24.24 11.23
N SER A 380 19.92 25.53 11.36
CA SER A 380 20.87 26.29 10.56
C SER A 380 22.29 25.74 10.75
N SER A 381 22.66 24.67 10.02
CA SER A 381 24.04 24.35 9.62
C SER A 381 24.14 23.07 8.76
N GLU A 382 24.87 23.27 7.66
CA GLU A 382 25.53 22.35 6.73
C GLU A 382 24.73 21.51 5.69
N PRO A 383 25.18 21.56 4.40
CA PRO A 383 24.62 20.81 3.28
C PRO A 383 25.25 19.41 3.20
N CYS A 384 25.10 18.60 4.26
CA CYS A 384 25.33 17.17 4.14
C CYS A 384 24.01 16.49 3.76
N ILE A 385 24.07 15.40 2.99
CA ILE A 385 22.92 14.52 2.71
C ILE A 385 22.44 13.95 4.05
N LYS A 386 21.55 14.68 4.73
CA LYS A 386 20.94 14.24 5.99
C LYS A 386 19.99 13.10 5.65
N ALA A 387 20.07 12.01 6.43
CA ALA A 387 19.09 10.93 6.33
C ALA A 387 17.66 11.49 6.42
N PRO A 388 16.67 10.86 5.76
CA PRO A 388 15.30 11.35 5.78
C PRO A 388 14.79 11.49 7.21
N HIS A 389 14.18 12.65 7.49
CA HIS A 389 13.63 12.95 8.82
C HIS A 389 12.18 12.46 8.88
N PHE A 390 12.00 11.22 9.32
CA PHE A 390 10.69 10.63 9.61
C PHE A 390 10.09 11.27 10.88
N LEU A 391 8.83 11.68 10.83
CA LEU A 391 8.13 12.22 12.01
C LEU A 391 7.61 11.08 12.88
N TYR A 392 8.07 11.06 14.12
CA TYR A 392 7.54 10.20 15.18
C TYR A 392 6.52 10.96 16.02
N ILE A 393 5.91 10.30 17.02
CA ILE A 393 4.91 10.92 17.88
C ILE A 393 5.39 12.24 18.50
N ASP A 394 6.64 12.30 18.95
CA ASP A 394 7.23 13.50 19.56
C ASP A 394 7.36 14.63 18.53
N ASP A 395 7.66 14.32 17.27
CA ASP A 395 7.78 15.31 16.20
C ASP A 395 6.40 15.81 15.74
N ILE A 396 5.38 14.94 15.75
CA ILE A 396 3.99 15.34 15.53
C ILE A 396 3.54 16.33 16.60
N LEU A 397 3.83 16.07 17.88
CA LEU A 397 3.53 17.01 18.97
C LEU A 397 4.29 18.33 18.81
N LYS A 398 5.56 18.29 18.37
CA LYS A 398 6.31 19.51 18.03
C LYS A 398 5.69 20.29 16.87
N CYS A 399 5.02 19.64 15.92
CA CYS A 399 4.30 20.35 14.86
C CYS A 399 3.14 21.18 15.42
N GLU A 400 2.43 20.68 16.44
CA GLU A 400 1.38 21.44 17.13
C GLU A 400 1.95 22.63 17.91
N ASP A 401 3.07 22.42 18.60
CA ASP A 401 3.81 23.50 19.27
C ASP A 401 4.30 24.55 18.26
N ALA A 402 4.79 24.13 17.10
CA ALA A 402 5.21 25.02 16.03
C ALA A 402 4.03 25.83 15.49
N TYR A 403 2.88 25.18 15.27
CA TYR A 403 1.66 25.87 14.87
C TYR A 403 1.27 26.97 15.86
N ASN A 404 1.28 26.66 17.16
CA ASN A 404 1.02 27.65 18.22
C ASN A 404 2.06 28.79 18.26
N LYS A 405 3.25 28.60 17.69
CA LYS A 405 4.32 29.62 17.54
C LYS A 405 4.25 30.39 16.21
N GLY A 406 3.18 30.24 15.44
CA GLY A 406 2.99 30.97 14.19
C GLY A 406 3.53 30.25 12.94
N TYR A 407 3.82 28.95 13.01
CA TYR A 407 4.24 28.17 11.84
C TYR A 407 3.05 27.62 11.06
N THR A 408 3.14 27.66 9.74
CA THR A 408 2.22 26.97 8.83
C THR A 408 2.62 25.50 8.71
N ILE A 409 1.62 24.63 8.75
CA ILE A 409 1.76 23.21 8.40
C ILE A 409 1.30 23.06 6.94
N ALA A 410 2.22 22.63 6.07
CA ALA A 410 1.95 22.36 4.67
C ALA A 410 2.11 20.86 4.40
N LEU A 411 1.03 20.21 3.97
CA LEU A 411 1.00 18.80 3.60
C LEU A 411 0.89 18.65 2.09
N ARG A 412 1.66 17.72 1.53
CA ARG A 412 1.69 17.41 0.10
C ARG A 412 0.95 16.11 -0.20
N GLY A 413 0.48 16.01 -1.44
CA GLY A 413 -0.06 14.78 -2.00
C GLY A 413 -1.38 14.37 -1.36
N MET A 414 -2.29 15.32 -1.14
CA MET A 414 -3.58 15.05 -0.49
C MET A 414 -4.48 14.13 -1.33
N GLU A 415 -4.30 14.13 -2.65
CA GLU A 415 -4.89 13.20 -3.62
C GLU A 415 -4.48 11.75 -3.36
N PHE A 416 -3.30 11.48 -2.79
CA PHE A 416 -2.86 10.14 -2.42
C PHE A 416 -3.37 9.71 -1.02
N ARG A 417 -3.96 10.64 -0.27
CA ARG A 417 -4.33 10.46 1.14
C ARG A 417 -5.83 10.38 1.35
N PHE A 418 -6.62 11.01 0.49
CA PHE A 418 -8.06 11.15 0.64
C PHE A 418 -8.79 10.85 -0.66
N GLU A 419 -9.69 9.87 -0.61
CA GLU A 419 -10.51 9.41 -1.74
C GLU A 419 -11.29 10.55 -2.43
N SER A 420 -11.95 11.40 -1.63
CA SER A 420 -12.70 12.54 -2.17
C SER A 420 -11.80 13.59 -2.84
N ILE A 421 -10.57 13.76 -2.34
CA ILE A 421 -9.60 14.71 -2.94
C ILE A 421 -9.02 14.13 -4.22
N ALA A 422 -8.74 12.83 -4.26
CA ALA A 422 -8.34 12.13 -5.48
C ALA A 422 -9.37 12.30 -6.59
N ALA A 423 -10.66 12.15 -6.27
CA ALA A 423 -11.75 12.33 -7.23
C ALA A 423 -11.88 13.77 -7.75
N ILE A 424 -11.60 14.78 -6.92
CA ILE A 424 -11.56 16.19 -7.37
C ILE A 424 -10.37 16.43 -8.30
N ALA A 425 -9.19 15.94 -7.91
CA ALA A 425 -7.97 16.06 -8.70
C ALA A 425 -8.13 15.42 -10.08
N ASP A 426 -8.66 14.20 -10.15
CA ASP A 426 -8.95 13.48 -11.39
C ASP A 426 -9.98 14.20 -12.27
N GLY A 427 -11.05 14.74 -11.67
CA GLY A 427 -12.06 15.51 -12.38
C GLY A 427 -11.51 16.82 -12.96
N LEU A 428 -10.61 17.50 -12.25
CA LEU A 428 -9.90 18.68 -12.76
C LEU A 428 -8.89 18.32 -13.84
N ALA A 429 -8.09 17.27 -13.65
CA ALA A 429 -7.15 16.77 -14.65
C ALA A 429 -7.88 16.49 -15.97
N SER A 430 -9.00 15.76 -15.89
CA SER A 430 -9.90 15.48 -17.02
C SER A 430 -10.46 16.76 -17.66
N LEU A 431 -10.88 17.75 -16.86
CA LEU A 431 -11.45 19.00 -17.36
C LEU A 431 -10.44 19.84 -18.17
N PHE A 432 -9.18 19.85 -17.74
CA PHE A 432 -8.10 20.61 -18.37
C PHE A 432 -7.24 19.80 -19.35
N GLY A 433 -7.56 18.51 -19.53
CA GLY A 433 -6.80 17.59 -20.38
C GLY A 433 -5.35 17.41 -19.93
N GLN A 434 -5.10 17.47 -18.63
CA GLN A 434 -3.77 17.26 -18.03
C GLN A 434 -3.65 15.84 -17.45
N PRO A 435 -2.44 15.27 -17.36
CA PRO A 435 -2.24 13.91 -16.85
C PRO A 435 -2.56 13.77 -15.36
N SER A 436 -2.37 14.84 -14.59
CA SER A 436 -2.57 14.83 -13.14
C SER A 436 -2.84 16.24 -12.60
N VAL A 437 -3.36 16.29 -11.38
CA VAL A 437 -3.48 17.51 -10.57
C VAL A 437 -2.95 17.20 -9.18
N GLY A 438 -1.90 17.89 -8.77
CA GLY A 438 -1.35 17.76 -7.42
C GLY A 438 -2.18 18.56 -6.42
N VAL A 439 -2.35 18.07 -5.19
CA VAL A 439 -3.13 18.77 -4.17
C VAL A 439 -2.34 18.91 -2.87
N ASN A 440 -2.15 20.16 -2.43
CA ASN A 440 -1.48 20.50 -1.17
C ASN A 440 -2.47 21.11 -0.17
N LEU A 441 -2.33 20.79 1.12
CA LEU A 441 -3.11 21.38 2.21
C LEU A 441 -2.24 22.33 3.02
N TYR A 442 -2.75 23.52 3.32
CA TYR A 442 -2.05 24.53 4.11
C TYR A 442 -2.89 24.98 5.29
N LEU A 443 -2.38 24.73 6.50
CA LEU A 443 -2.95 25.19 7.76
C LEU A 443 -2.05 26.29 8.35
N THR A 444 -2.57 27.52 8.40
CA THR A 444 -1.81 28.70 8.84
C THR A 444 -2.50 29.35 10.06
N PRO A 445 -1.78 29.54 11.18
CA PRO A 445 -2.33 30.17 12.39
C PRO A 445 -2.64 31.66 12.19
N PRO A 446 -3.40 32.29 13.11
CA PRO A 446 -3.70 33.73 13.06
C PRO A 446 -2.44 34.59 12.96
N ASP A 447 -2.57 35.72 12.26
CA ASP A 447 -1.54 36.77 12.16
C ASP A 447 -0.16 36.25 11.73
N SER A 448 -0.15 35.25 10.84
CA SER A 448 1.05 34.59 10.39
C SER A 448 1.09 34.36 8.89
N GLN A 449 2.30 34.25 8.36
CA GLN A 449 2.59 33.93 6.98
C GLN A 449 3.46 32.69 6.92
N GLY A 450 3.05 31.70 6.13
CA GLY A 450 3.80 30.47 5.88
C GLY A 450 4.94 30.71 4.90
N LEU A 451 4.61 30.64 3.61
CA LEU A 451 5.54 30.78 2.50
C LEU A 451 5.90 32.24 2.24
N ALA A 452 7.15 32.47 1.84
CA ALA A 452 7.62 33.77 1.39
C ALA A 452 6.98 34.08 0.02
N ARG A 453 7.20 35.29 -0.50
CA ARG A 453 6.71 35.62 -1.83
C ARG A 453 7.40 34.77 -2.89
N HIS A 454 6.62 34.04 -3.67
CA HIS A 454 7.11 33.15 -4.72
C HIS A 454 6.14 33.17 -5.91
N TYR A 455 6.50 32.46 -6.97
CA TYR A 455 5.62 32.14 -8.08
C TYR A 455 5.76 30.66 -8.37
N ASP A 456 4.72 30.07 -8.95
CA ASP A 456 4.70 28.65 -9.31
C ASP A 456 4.97 28.47 -10.81
N ASP A 457 5.49 27.31 -11.18
CA ASP A 457 5.63 26.82 -12.55
C ASP A 457 4.35 26.20 -13.12
N HIS A 458 3.31 26.09 -12.29
CA HIS A 458 2.02 25.51 -12.59
C HIS A 458 0.87 26.47 -12.24
N CYS A 459 -0.32 26.25 -12.81
CA CYS A 459 -1.50 27.05 -12.48
C CYS A 459 -2.16 26.50 -11.21
N VAL A 460 -2.62 27.37 -10.31
CA VAL A 460 -3.19 26.91 -9.03
C VAL A 460 -4.62 27.40 -8.81
N PHE A 461 -5.44 26.52 -8.24
CA PHE A 461 -6.73 26.85 -7.64
C PHE A 461 -6.61 26.75 -6.12
N VAL A 462 -6.71 27.88 -5.43
CA VAL A 462 -6.70 27.97 -3.97
C VAL A 462 -8.14 27.91 -3.48
N CYS A 463 -8.53 26.79 -2.88
CA CYS A 463 -9.87 26.55 -2.33
C CYS A 463 -9.86 26.75 -0.82
N GLN A 464 -10.48 27.84 -0.34
CA GLN A 464 -10.53 28.17 1.08
C GLN A 464 -11.57 27.31 1.79
N LEU A 465 -11.12 26.42 2.68
CA LEU A 465 -12.00 25.50 3.40
C LEU A 465 -12.51 26.06 4.73
N PHE A 466 -11.60 26.65 5.52
CA PHE A 466 -11.93 27.21 6.83
C PHE A 466 -11.19 28.53 7.07
N GLY A 467 -11.85 29.45 7.79
CA GLY A 467 -11.30 30.74 8.17
C GLY A 467 -11.03 31.67 6.98
N THR A 468 -10.12 32.63 7.17
CA THR A 468 -9.84 33.66 6.16
C THR A 468 -8.36 33.85 5.88
N LYS A 469 -8.03 34.20 4.64
CA LYS A 469 -6.65 34.48 4.23
C LYS A 469 -6.58 35.65 3.26
N GLN A 470 -5.65 36.57 3.53
CA GLN A 470 -5.34 37.69 2.65
C GLN A 470 -4.23 37.26 1.68
N TRP A 471 -4.58 37.22 0.40
CA TRP A 471 -3.66 36.96 -0.70
C TRP A 471 -3.28 38.27 -1.37
N THR A 472 -1.99 38.43 -1.67
CA THR A 472 -1.46 39.55 -2.44
C THR A 472 -0.77 39.01 -3.69
N ILE A 473 -1.26 39.39 -4.86
CA ILE A 473 -0.71 38.97 -6.16
C ILE A 473 -0.12 40.19 -6.87
N VAL A 474 1.07 40.02 -7.44
CA VAL A 474 1.72 41.03 -8.28
C VAL A 474 1.25 40.85 -9.73
N SER A 475 0.67 41.89 -10.30
CA SER A 475 -0.03 41.90 -11.59
C SER A 475 0.87 41.81 -12.83
N GLN A 476 2.19 41.90 -12.70
CA GLN A 476 3.10 41.71 -13.83
C GLN A 476 3.62 40.27 -13.83
N PRO A 477 3.21 39.41 -14.78
CA PRO A 477 3.84 38.11 -14.96
C PRO A 477 5.31 38.32 -15.35
N ILE A 478 6.15 37.35 -15.00
CA ILE A 478 7.52 37.26 -15.53
C ILE A 478 7.43 37.25 -17.07
N VAL A 479 8.40 37.88 -17.76
CA VAL A 479 8.39 38.13 -19.22
C VAL A 479 8.09 36.88 -20.05
N SER A 480 8.39 35.70 -19.52
CA SER A 480 8.03 34.38 -20.02
C SER A 480 7.36 33.57 -18.91
N LEU A 481 6.28 32.86 -19.24
CA LEU A 481 5.67 31.91 -18.31
C LEU A 481 6.65 30.78 -18.00
N PRO A 482 6.82 30.40 -16.72
CA PRO A 482 7.72 29.33 -16.32
C PRO A 482 7.31 27.99 -16.91
N ARG A 483 8.29 27.17 -17.31
CA ARG A 483 8.07 25.79 -17.71
C ARG A 483 8.14 24.87 -16.49
N LEU A 484 7.32 23.83 -16.50
CA LEU A 484 7.29 22.81 -15.46
C LEU A 484 8.71 22.21 -15.28
N TYR A 485 9.16 22.13 -14.03
CA TYR A 485 10.49 21.62 -13.64
C TYR A 485 11.70 22.46 -14.10
N GLU A 486 11.50 23.63 -14.71
CA GLU A 486 12.61 24.52 -15.03
C GLU A 486 13.20 25.10 -13.74
N PRO A 487 14.53 25.07 -13.52
CA PRO A 487 15.13 25.59 -12.29
C PRO A 487 14.76 27.06 -12.08
N LEU A 488 13.90 27.29 -11.08
CA LEU A 488 13.37 28.62 -10.70
C LEU A 488 14.48 29.61 -10.32
N ASP A 489 15.68 29.10 -10.02
CA ASP A 489 16.88 29.85 -9.63
C ASP A 489 17.61 30.52 -10.80
N SER A 490 17.29 30.17 -12.06
CA SER A 490 18.05 30.68 -13.21
C SER A 490 17.78 32.14 -13.54
N LEU A 491 16.65 32.72 -13.09
CA LEU A 491 16.32 34.13 -13.28
C LEU A 491 15.45 34.65 -12.10
N HIS A 492 16.04 35.50 -11.23
CA HIS A 492 15.34 36.55 -10.46
C HIS A 492 14.79 36.32 -9.03
N SER A 493 15.21 35.33 -8.24
CA SER A 493 14.88 35.34 -6.79
C SER A 493 15.40 36.61 -6.06
N SER A 494 16.52 37.19 -6.51
CA SER A 494 17.08 38.45 -5.94
C SER A 494 16.48 39.75 -6.51
N LYS A 495 15.56 39.66 -7.49
CA LYS A 495 15.04 40.82 -8.26
C LYS A 495 13.51 40.87 -8.38
N ILE A 496 12.77 40.15 -7.54
CA ILE A 496 11.34 40.43 -7.33
C ILE A 496 11.24 41.77 -6.60
N GLY A 497 11.28 42.86 -7.37
CA GLY A 497 11.38 44.23 -6.86
C GLY A 497 10.27 44.55 -5.87
N ASN A 498 10.60 45.31 -4.83
CA ASN A 498 9.67 45.82 -3.82
C ASN A 498 8.65 46.84 -4.35
N SER A 499 8.50 47.01 -5.66
CA SER A 499 7.56 47.96 -6.24
C SER A 499 6.15 47.69 -5.71
N MET A 500 5.48 48.78 -5.30
CA MET A 500 4.08 48.75 -4.87
C MET A 500 3.11 48.88 -6.06
N ALA A 501 3.61 49.18 -7.26
CA ALA A 501 2.79 49.30 -8.45
C ALA A 501 2.30 47.91 -8.91
N GLY A 502 1.00 47.77 -9.12
CA GLY A 502 0.38 46.55 -9.64
C GLY A 502 0.24 45.42 -8.63
N ARG A 503 -0.16 45.68 -7.37
CA ARG A 503 -0.57 44.61 -6.44
C ARG A 503 -2.08 44.55 -6.35
N THR A 504 -2.62 43.34 -6.46
CA THR A 504 -4.03 43.07 -6.23
C THR A 504 -4.18 42.23 -4.97
N GLN A 505 -5.06 42.65 -4.08
CA GLN A 505 -5.33 41.96 -2.83
C GLN A 505 -6.68 41.24 -2.89
N PHE A 506 -6.69 39.97 -2.48
CA PHE A 506 -7.88 39.15 -2.40
C PHE A 506 -8.02 38.66 -0.96
N LEU A 507 -9.18 38.92 -0.33
CA LEU A 507 -9.53 38.31 0.95
C LEU A 507 -10.42 37.11 0.67
N LEU A 508 -9.89 35.90 0.89
CA LEU A 508 -10.62 34.65 0.74
C LEU A 508 -11.33 34.32 2.04
N ARG A 509 -12.59 33.93 1.90
CA ARG A 509 -13.46 33.41 2.96
C ARG A 509 -13.83 31.97 2.63
N GLU A 510 -14.38 31.25 3.61
CA GLU A 510 -14.81 29.85 3.44
C GLU A 510 -15.68 29.66 2.18
N GLY A 511 -15.30 28.70 1.35
CA GLY A 511 -15.92 28.38 0.07
C GLY A 511 -15.39 29.17 -1.14
N ASP A 512 -14.64 30.27 -0.93
CA ASP A 512 -14.06 31.01 -2.05
C ASP A 512 -12.95 30.22 -2.75
N ILE A 513 -12.83 30.42 -4.06
CA ILE A 513 -11.78 29.83 -4.89
C ILE A 513 -11.01 30.95 -5.60
N LEU A 514 -9.70 31.00 -5.41
CA LEU A 514 -8.81 31.92 -6.13
C LEU A 514 -7.96 31.15 -7.13
N TYR A 515 -8.13 31.47 -8.40
CA TYR A 515 -7.24 31.04 -9.46
C TYR A 515 -6.02 31.97 -9.55
N ILE A 516 -4.83 31.39 -9.60
CA ILE A 516 -3.57 32.11 -9.85
C ILE A 516 -2.85 31.44 -11.02
N PRO A 517 -2.57 32.18 -12.11
CA PRO A 517 -1.80 31.64 -13.23
C PRO A 517 -0.34 31.43 -12.85
N ARG A 518 0.32 30.46 -13.51
CA ARG A 518 1.77 30.24 -13.35
C ARG A 518 2.57 31.50 -13.63
N GLY A 519 3.67 31.71 -12.91
CA GLY A 519 4.54 32.88 -13.09
C GLY A 519 4.04 34.18 -12.45
N PHE A 520 2.90 34.18 -11.76
CA PHE A 520 2.42 35.35 -10.99
C PHE A 520 2.96 35.33 -9.55
N PRO A 521 3.82 36.30 -9.16
CA PRO A 521 4.33 36.34 -7.79
C PRO A 521 3.22 36.61 -6.79
N HIS A 522 3.13 35.80 -5.74
CA HIS A 522 2.09 35.88 -4.74
C HIS A 522 2.60 35.56 -3.33
N GLU A 523 1.87 36.07 -2.33
CA GLU A 523 2.09 35.80 -0.91
C GLU A 523 0.74 35.79 -0.18
N ALA A 524 0.65 35.06 0.93
CA ALA A 524 -0.60 34.93 1.67
C ALA A 524 -0.38 35.00 3.19
N CYS A 525 -1.14 35.84 3.87
CA CYS A 525 -1.12 36.02 5.32
C CYS A 525 -2.51 35.74 5.90
N THR A 526 -2.57 35.00 7.01
CA THR A 526 -3.83 34.81 7.75
C THR A 526 -4.12 36.08 8.55
N VAL A 527 -5.34 36.61 8.43
CA VAL A 527 -5.74 37.86 9.11
C VAL A 527 -6.78 37.51 10.16
N ALA A 528 -6.59 37.96 11.40
CA ALA A 528 -7.61 37.84 12.43
C ALA A 528 -8.78 38.80 12.14
N GLU A 529 -10.00 38.29 12.00
CA GLU A 529 -11.19 39.15 11.91
C GLU A 529 -11.46 39.80 13.26
N SER A 530 -11.60 41.13 13.26
CA SER A 530 -12.02 41.89 14.44
C SER A 530 -13.55 41.86 14.53
N SER A 531 -14.07 41.28 15.61
CA SER A 531 -15.43 41.43 16.16
C SER A 531 -16.63 40.88 15.37
N GLY A 532 -17.03 39.65 15.75
CA GLY A 532 -18.40 39.10 15.64
C GLY A 532 -18.65 38.17 16.84
N PRO A 533 -19.90 37.95 17.29
CA PRO A 533 -20.22 37.22 18.53
C PRO A 533 -20.01 35.69 18.46
N ASP A 534 -19.66 35.16 17.29
CA ASP A 534 -19.27 33.75 17.12
C ASP A 534 -17.75 33.68 17.00
N GLU A 535 -17.10 33.06 17.99
CA GLU A 535 -15.66 32.80 18.07
C GLU A 535 -15.19 31.81 16.99
N THR A 536 -15.32 32.12 15.70
CA THR A 536 -14.65 31.36 14.65
C THR A 536 -13.18 31.74 14.64
N THR A 537 -12.41 30.98 15.42
CA THR A 537 -10.94 30.89 15.46
C THR A 537 -10.22 31.46 14.22
N GLY A 538 -9.39 32.48 14.42
CA GLY A 538 -8.73 33.25 13.33
C GLY A 538 -7.63 32.54 12.53
N PHE A 539 -7.73 31.24 12.28
CA PHE A 539 -6.80 30.48 11.44
C PHE A 539 -7.24 30.48 9.96
N SER A 540 -6.42 29.90 9.09
CA SER A 540 -6.78 29.60 7.70
C SER A 540 -6.45 28.15 7.37
N LEU A 541 -7.39 27.45 6.72
CA LEU A 541 -7.15 26.16 6.07
C LEU A 541 -7.59 26.25 4.61
N HIS A 542 -6.69 25.94 3.68
CA HIS A 542 -7.03 25.87 2.25
C HIS A 542 -6.34 24.68 1.58
N LEU A 543 -6.94 24.22 0.48
CA LEU A 543 -6.31 23.33 -0.49
C LEU A 543 -5.79 24.15 -1.67
N THR A 544 -4.64 23.79 -2.18
CA THR A 544 -4.11 24.31 -3.44
C THR A 544 -4.07 23.17 -4.43
N LEU A 545 -4.88 23.26 -5.49
CA LEU A 545 -4.93 22.30 -6.58
C LEU A 545 -4.07 22.82 -7.72
N ALA A 546 -2.96 22.13 -7.97
CA ALA A 546 -1.93 22.46 -8.93
C ALA A 546 -2.19 21.75 -10.27
N ILE A 547 -2.46 22.53 -11.31
CA ILE A 547 -2.58 22.05 -12.68
C ILE A 547 -1.22 22.20 -13.35
N GLU A 548 -0.52 21.08 -13.47
CA GLU A 548 0.74 20.96 -14.18
C GLU A 548 0.45 21.10 -15.68
N VAL A 549 0.93 22.20 -16.28
CA VAL A 549 0.75 22.46 -17.71
C VAL A 549 2.05 22.07 -18.40
N GLU A 550 2.06 20.88 -19.00
CA GLU A 550 3.19 20.43 -19.82
C GLU A 550 3.44 21.43 -20.96
N PRO A 551 4.70 21.79 -21.23
CA PRO A 551 5.01 22.57 -22.42
C PRO A 551 4.56 21.76 -23.65
N PRO A 552 3.94 22.39 -24.67
CA PRO A 552 3.64 21.68 -25.91
C PRO A 552 4.93 21.06 -26.44
N PHE A 553 4.89 19.77 -26.78
CA PHE A 553 6.00 19.06 -27.41
C PHE A 553 6.60 19.92 -28.53
N GLU A 554 7.87 20.32 -28.40
CA GLU A 554 8.60 21.10 -29.41
C GLU A 554 8.86 20.29 -30.69
#